data_AF-A0AA38FZ31-F1
#
_entry.id   AF-A0AA38FZ31-F1
#
_cell.length_a   1.000
_cell.length_b   1.000
_cell.length_c   1.000
_cell.angle_alpha   90.00
_cell.angle_beta   90.00
_cell.angle_gamma   90.00
#
_symmetry.space_group_name_H-M   'P 1'
#
loop_
_entity.id
_entity.type
_entity.pdbx_description
1 polymer ?
#
loop_
_entity_poly.entity_id
_entity_poly.type
_entity_poly.pdbx_seq_one_letter_code
_entity_poly.pdbx_strand_id
1 'polypeptide(L)' 'VDEKQKTVLLSEQGYEDAEEILDVKDLYDPREQWASFVLNSIKAKELFLRDVNYIVRGKEVLIVDEFTGRVMQ' A
#
# COMPACT_ATOMS: atom_id res chain seq x y z
N VAL A 1 6.26 4.07 9.30
CA VAL A 1 5.16 3.06 9.23
C VAL A 1 4.87 2.58 10.65
N ASP A 2 3.62 2.26 10.96
CA ASP A 2 3.26 1.57 12.20
C ASP A 2 2.91 0.13 11.84
N GLU A 3 3.84 -0.79 12.10
CA GLU A 3 3.68 -2.21 11.77
C GLU A 3 2.61 -2.88 12.63
N LYS A 4 2.44 -2.41 13.88
CA LYS A 4 1.50 -2.98 14.84
C LYS A 4 0.06 -2.60 14.49
N GLN A 5 -0.16 -1.36 14.09
CA GLN A 5 -1.48 -0.88 13.64
C GLN A 5 -1.72 -1.12 12.15
N LYS A 6 -0.69 -1.56 11.41
CA LYS A 6 -0.71 -1.70 9.95
C LYS A 6 -1.15 -0.40 9.25
N THR A 7 -0.60 0.73 9.71
CA THR A 7 -0.87 2.06 9.13
C THR A 7 0.39 2.69 8.55
N VAL A 8 0.18 3.52 7.54
CA VAL A 8 1.24 4.33 6.90
C VAL A 8 0.79 5.78 6.91
N LEU A 9 1.75 6.67 7.13
CA LEU A 9 1.59 8.12 7.04
C LEU A 9 2.77 8.62 6.20
N LEU A 10 2.48 9.55 5.29
CA LEU A 10 3.52 10.27 4.57
C LEU A 10 4.11 11.35 5.46
N SER A 11 5.40 11.60 5.28
CA SER A 11 6.03 12.82 5.78
C SER A 11 5.74 13.99 4.84
N GLU A 12 5.94 15.22 5.28
CA GLU A 12 5.79 16.42 4.42
C GLU A 12 6.58 16.28 3.11
N GLN A 13 7.85 15.88 3.18
CA GLN A 13 8.67 15.63 1.98
C GLN A 13 8.04 14.56 1.07
N GLY A 14 7.44 13.52 1.66
CA GLY A 14 6.79 12.46 0.90
C GLY A 14 5.51 12.91 0.20
N TYR A 15 4.83 13.94 0.72
CA TYR A 15 3.72 14.58 0.01
C TYR A 15 4.26 15.37 -1.18
N GLU A 16 5.26 16.24 -0.96
CA GLU A 16 5.88 17.05 -2.02
C GLU A 16 6.41 16.17 -3.18
N ASP A 17 7.15 15.11 -2.86
CA ASP A 17 7.70 14.19 -3.87
C ASP A 17 6.59 13.50 -4.68
N ALA A 18 5.51 13.08 -4.02
CA ALA A 18 4.40 12.40 -4.67
C ALA A 18 3.60 13.33 -5.58
N GLU A 19 3.39 14.59 -5.15
CA GLU A 19 2.75 15.63 -5.93
C GLU A 19 3.55 15.99 -7.18
N GLU A 20 4.88 16.11 -7.05
CA GLU A 20 5.78 16.36 -8.19
C GLU A 20 5.76 15.22 -9.21
N ILE A 21 5.85 13.97 -8.75
CA ILE A 21 5.87 12.79 -9.63
C ILE A 21 4.54 12.62 -10.39
N LEU A 22 3.42 12.94 -9.73
CA LEU A 22 2.08 12.81 -10.30
C LEU A 22 1.64 14.06 -11.10
N ASP A 23 2.43 15.14 -11.06
CA ASP A 23 2.11 16.46 -11.63
C ASP A 23 0.75 17.01 -11.12
N VAL A 24 0.54 16.90 -9.80
CA VAL A 24 -0.66 17.40 -9.12
C VAL A 24 -0.29 18.41 -8.05
N LYS A 25 -1.24 19.27 -7.68
CA LYS A 25 -1.02 20.32 -6.66
C LYS A 25 -1.40 19.91 -5.24
N ASP A 26 -2.26 18.90 -5.12
CA ASP A 26 -2.79 18.42 -3.85
C ASP A 26 -3.25 16.97 -4.04
N LEU A 27 -2.65 16.03 -3.31
CA LEU A 27 -3.06 14.62 -3.36
C LEU A 27 -4.49 14.37 -2.87
N TYR A 28 -5.06 15.28 -2.07
CA TYR A 28 -6.38 15.17 -1.47
C TYR A 28 -7.47 15.92 -2.25
N ASP A 29 -7.17 16.43 -3.45
CA ASP A 29 -8.18 17.06 -4.29
C ASP A 29 -9.36 16.09 -4.54
N PRO A 30 -10.60 16.45 -4.19
CA PRO A 30 -11.75 15.55 -4.35
C PRO A 30 -12.04 15.20 -5.82
N ARG A 31 -11.47 15.93 -6.78
CA ARG A 31 -11.56 15.63 -8.22
C ARG A 31 -10.61 14.51 -8.63
N GLU A 32 -9.53 14.30 -7.89
CA GLU A 32 -8.47 13.34 -8.19
C GLU A 32 -8.08 12.55 -6.93
N GLN A 33 -8.44 11.28 -6.86
CA GLN A 33 -8.30 10.48 -5.63
C GLN A 33 -6.88 9.91 -5.41
N TRP A 34 -5.83 10.68 -5.71
CA TRP A 34 -4.45 10.22 -5.68
C TRP A 34 -3.97 9.80 -4.29
N ALA A 35 -4.34 10.52 -3.23
CA ALA A 35 -3.93 10.21 -1.87
C ALA A 35 -4.21 8.75 -1.48
N SER A 36 -5.39 8.22 -1.82
CA SER A 36 -5.74 6.83 -1.49
C SER A 36 -4.87 5.83 -2.23
N PHE A 37 -4.62 6.06 -3.53
CA PHE A 37 -3.77 5.17 -4.32
C PHE A 37 -2.32 5.17 -3.83
N VAL A 38 -1.75 6.35 -3.53
CA VAL A 38 -0.39 6.47 -3.02
C VAL A 38 -0.25 5.79 -1.66
N LEU A 39 -1.14 6.10 -0.71
CA LEU A 39 -1.11 5.50 0.62
C LEU A 39 -1.31 3.98 0.57
N ASN A 40 -2.24 3.48 -0.25
CA ASN A 40 -2.43 2.04 -0.43
C ASN A 40 -1.21 1.38 -1.09
N SER A 41 -0.54 2.04 -2.03
CA SER A 41 0.65 1.50 -2.68
C SER A 41 1.81 1.39 -1.71
N ILE A 42 2.04 2.41 -0.88
CA ILE A 42 3.06 2.40 0.16
C ILE A 42 2.71 1.36 1.22
N LYS A 43 1.44 1.29 1.64
CA LYS A 43 0.95 0.26 2.57
C LYS A 43 1.21 -1.15 2.03
N ALA A 44 0.89 -1.39 0.75
CA ALA A 44 1.15 -2.68 0.08
C ALA A 44 2.63 -3.03 0.09
N LYS A 45 3.51 -2.08 -0.26
CA LYS A 45 4.96 -2.28 -0.31
C LYS A 45 5.57 -2.56 1.06
N GLU A 46 5.21 -1.79 2.07
CA GLU A 46 5.89 -1.80 3.37
C GLU A 46 5.26 -2.78 4.37
N LEU A 47 3.95 -3.05 4.28
CA LEU A 47 3.22 -3.79 5.32
C LEU A 47 2.69 -5.17 4.91
N PHE A 48 2.69 -5.48 3.61
CA PHE A 48 2.26 -6.77 3.07
C PHE A 48 3.45 -7.45 2.37
N LEU A 49 3.99 -8.47 3.02
CA LEU A 49 5.18 -9.16 2.55
C LEU A 49 4.80 -10.39 1.73
N ARG A 50 5.47 -10.54 0.58
CA ARG A 50 5.38 -11.74 -0.24
C ARG A 50 5.92 -12.94 0.53
N ASP A 51 5.29 -14.09 0.35
CA ASP A 51 5.59 -15.37 1.00
C ASP A 51 5.33 -15.38 2.53
N VAL A 52 4.74 -14.31 3.07
CA VAL A 52 4.26 -14.21 4.45
C VAL A 52 2.77 -13.90 4.49
N ASN A 53 2.36 -12.78 3.88
CA ASN A 53 0.97 -12.33 3.87
C ASN A 53 0.24 -12.76 2.59
N TYR A 54 0.97 -12.95 1.50
CA TYR A 54 0.40 -13.39 0.23
C TYR A 54 1.45 -14.13 -0.60
N ILE A 55 0.99 -14.93 -1.55
CA ILE A 55 1.81 -15.52 -2.61
C ILE A 55 1.31 -15.07 -3.98
N VAL A 56 2.18 -15.14 -4.98
CA VAL A 56 1.81 -14.91 -6.38
C VAL A 56 1.84 -16.25 -7.10
N ARG A 57 0.69 -16.67 -7.65
CA ARG A 57 0.57 -17.88 -8.45
C ARG A 57 -0.04 -17.52 -9.79
N GLY A 58 0.70 -17.74 -10.87
CA GLY A 58 0.29 -17.26 -12.19
C GLY A 58 0.24 -15.74 -12.23
N LYS A 59 -0.95 -15.17 -12.44
CA LYS A 59 -1.20 -13.71 -12.46
C LYS A 59 -2.12 -13.25 -11.32
N GLU A 60 -2.28 -14.06 -10.29
CA GLU A 60 -3.17 -13.80 -9.17
C GLU A 60 -2.37 -13.67 -7.87
N VAL A 61 -2.86 -12.78 -7.01
CA VAL A 61 -2.40 -12.59 -5.63
C VAL A 61 -3.31 -13.41 -4.74
N LEU A 62 -2.75 -14.37 -4.02
CA LEU A 62 -3.49 -15.25 -3.11
C LEU A 62 -3.08 -14.94 -1.67
N ILE A 63 -4.05 -14.68 -0.80
CA ILE A 63 -3.80 -14.30 0.60
C ILE A 63 -3.45 -15.55 1.40
N VAL A 64 -2.46 -15.41 2.28
CA VAL A 64 -2.03 -16.48 3.20
C VAL A 64 -2.61 -16.21 4.58
N ASP A 65 -3.24 -17.23 5.16
CA ASP A 65 -3.68 -17.24 6.55
C ASP A 65 -2.47 -17.28 7.49
N GLU A 66 -2.34 -16.29 8.37
CA GLU A 66 -1.17 -16.09 9.23
C GLU A 66 -0.99 -17.19 10.29
N PHE A 67 -2.06 -17.91 10.66
CA PHE A 67 -2.00 -18.96 11.68
C PHE A 67 -1.65 -20.33 11.11
N THR A 68 -2.14 -20.63 9.91
CA THR A 68 -2.08 -21.97 9.32
C THR A 68 -1.17 -22.07 8.10
N GLY A 69 -0.77 -20.93 7.51
CA GLY A 69 -0.02 -20.86 6.26
C GLY A 69 -0.82 -21.34 5.04
N ARG A 70 -2.14 -21.57 5.20
CA ARG A 70 -3.00 -21.99 4.11
C ARG A 70 -3.36 -20.80 3.24
N VAL A 71 -3.47 -21.07 1.95
CA VAL A 71 -3.98 -20.08 1.00
C VAL A 71 -5.49 -19.95 1.19
N MET A 72 -5.94 -18.73 1.44
CA MET A 72 -7.36 -18.39 1.45
C MET A 72 -7.84 -18.30 0.00
N GLN A 73 -8.85 -19.09 -0.35
CA GLN A 73 -9.53 -19.08 -1.66
C GLN A 73 -10.93 -18.51 -1.53
#